data_AF-A0A5C6RVS5-F1
#
_entry.id   AF-A0A5C6RVS5-F1
#
_cell.length_a   1.000
_cell.length_b   1.000
_cell.length_c   1.000
_cell.angle_alpha   90.00
_cell.angle_beta   90.00
_cell.angle_gamma   90.00
#
_symmetry.space_group_name_H-M   'P 1'
#
loop_
_entity.id
_entity.type
_entity.pdbx_description
1 polymer ?
#
loop_
_entity_poly.entity_id
_entity_poly.type
_entity_poly.pdbx_seq_one_letter_code
_entity_poly.pdbx_strand_id
1 'polypeptide(L)'
;MNQIELNRINESHIMRVDKLYRMHGGLSSRLISYQNQTMFLEIIISNRWRKDNLTTANQIAKCWKEYNNQLANSSFFNVKIKRTEGETGFVMGLKEKQSKTDLKKKIENLVRGEKNTILIETIKGTL
;
A
#
# COMPACT_ATOMS: atom_id res chain seq x y z
N MET A 1 -4.85 15.66 10.00
CA MET A 1 -5.86 14.62 9.75
C MET A 1 -5.94 13.69 10.96
N ASN A 2 -7.14 13.33 11.44
CA ASN A 2 -7.27 12.42 12.59
C ASN A 2 -7.16 10.94 12.18
N GLN A 3 -7.01 10.03 13.15
CA GLN A 3 -6.78 8.61 12.88
C GLN A 3 -7.96 7.92 12.18
N ILE A 4 -9.20 8.31 12.49
CA ILE A 4 -10.41 7.71 11.92
C ILE A 4 -10.49 8.03 10.44
N GLU A 5 -10.28 9.29 10.08
CA GLU A 5 -10.26 9.74 8.69
C GLU A 5 -9.12 9.08 7.90
N LEU A 6 -7.93 9.00 8.49
CA LEU A 6 -6.78 8.35 7.86
C LEU A 6 -7.05 6.86 7.58
N ASN A 7 -7.69 6.15 8.49
CA ASN A 7 -8.08 4.75 8.27
C ASN A 7 -9.10 4.61 7.14
N ARG A 8 -10.14 5.46 7.11
CA ARG A 8 -11.15 5.45 6.05
C ARG A 8 -10.56 5.70 4.66
N ILE A 9 -9.66 6.68 4.55
CA ILE A 9 -8.98 6.99 3.28
C ILE A 9 -8.11 5.80 2.85
N ASN A 10 -7.34 5.22 3.78
CA ASN A 10 -6.52 4.05 3.49
C ASN A 10 -7.35 2.85 2.99
N GLU A 11 -8.46 2.54 3.66
CA GLU A 11 -9.37 1.45 3.25
C GLU A 11 -9.96 1.71 1.85
N SER A 12 -10.45 2.93 1.61
CA SER A 12 -10.98 3.33 0.31
C SER A 12 -9.93 3.22 -0.80
N HIS A 13 -8.71 3.68 -0.55
CA HIS A 13 -7.62 3.64 -1.51
C HIS A 13 -7.21 2.19 -1.85
N ILE A 14 -7.17 1.31 -0.85
CA ILE A 14 -6.92 -0.13 -1.06
C ILE A 14 -7.97 -0.72 -2.01
N MET A 15 -9.24 -0.45 -1.77
CA MET A 15 -10.35 -1.03 -2.55
C MET A 15 -10.40 -0.51 -3.99
N ARG A 16 -10.03 0.75 -4.20
CA ARG A 16 -10.18 1.42 -5.51
C ARG A 16 -8.92 1.31 -6.38
N VAL A 17 -7.74 1.48 -5.78
CA VAL A 17 -6.48 1.66 -6.49
C VAL A 17 -5.51 0.53 -6.16
N ASP A 18 -5.22 0.38 -4.87
CA ASP A 18 -4.08 -0.40 -4.39
C ASP A 18 -4.25 -1.92 -4.60
N LYS A 19 -5.50 -2.42 -4.77
CA LYS A 19 -5.78 -3.85 -4.94
C LYS A 19 -4.97 -4.49 -6.08
N LEU A 20 -4.86 -3.83 -7.24
CA LEU A 20 -4.20 -4.41 -8.41
C LEU A 20 -2.68 -4.42 -8.23
N TYR A 21 -2.12 -3.37 -7.63
CA TYR A 21 -0.71 -3.33 -7.23
C TYR A 21 -0.38 -4.45 -6.24
N ARG A 22 -1.26 -4.70 -5.27
CA ARG A 22 -1.07 -5.74 -4.26
C ARG A 22 -1.15 -7.14 -4.85
N MET A 23 -2.16 -7.40 -5.68
CA MET A 23 -2.42 -8.71 -6.28
C MET A 23 -1.36 -9.07 -7.32
N HIS A 24 -1.03 -8.15 -8.22
CA HIS A 24 -0.24 -8.45 -9.42
C HIS A 24 1.16 -7.82 -9.40
N GLY A 25 1.30 -6.63 -8.83
CA GLY A 25 2.55 -5.87 -8.87
C GLY A 25 3.54 -6.17 -7.75
N GLY A 26 3.08 -6.74 -6.62
CA GLY A 26 3.94 -6.87 -5.45
C GLY A 26 4.19 -5.53 -4.75
N LEU A 27 3.25 -4.59 -4.83
CA LEU A 27 3.35 -3.28 -4.19
C LEU A 27 2.13 -3.03 -3.29
N SER A 28 2.37 -2.46 -2.12
CA SER A 28 1.33 -1.90 -1.26
C SER A 28 1.72 -0.51 -0.80
N SER A 29 0.73 0.38 -0.69
CA SER A 29 0.94 1.72 -0.17
C SER A 29 -0.01 2.04 0.98
N ARG A 30 0.39 2.98 1.84
CA ARG A 30 -0.40 3.46 2.97
C ARG A 30 -0.09 4.92 3.27
N LEU A 31 -1.12 5.73 3.51
CA LEU A 31 -0.98 7.05 4.10
C LEU A 31 -0.76 6.95 5.60
N ILE A 32 0.36 7.49 6.07
CA ILE A 32 0.77 7.52 7.48
C ILE A 32 0.30 8.79 8.16
N SER A 33 0.43 9.93 7.49
CA SER A 33 -0.09 11.21 7.96
C SER A 33 -0.23 12.21 6.82
N TYR A 34 -1.00 13.26 7.07
CA TYR A 34 -1.14 14.40 6.18
C TYR A 34 -1.15 15.70 6.99
N GLN A 35 -0.18 16.57 6.71
CA GLN A 35 0.03 17.84 7.39
C GLN A 35 0.78 18.81 6.47
N ASN A 36 0.50 20.10 6.55
CA ASN A 36 1.18 21.15 5.78
C ASN A 36 1.27 20.84 4.28
N GLN A 37 0.16 20.39 3.68
CA GLN A 37 0.09 19.98 2.25
C GLN A 37 1.09 18.88 1.86
N THR A 38 1.62 18.14 2.83
CA THR A 38 2.61 17.08 2.64
C THR A 38 2.00 15.74 2.97
N MET A 39 2.00 14.82 2.01
CA MET A 39 1.63 13.42 2.25
C MET A 39 2.83 12.64 2.80
N PHE A 40 2.63 11.95 3.91
CA PHE A 40 3.60 11.00 4.44
C PHE A 40 3.12 9.60 4.10
N LEU A 41 3.81 8.93 3.17
CA LEU A 41 3.44 7.64 2.64
C LEU A 41 4.44 6.57 3.06
N GLU A 42 3.93 5.36 3.26
CA GLU A 42 4.74 4.15 3.32
C GLU A 42 4.42 3.31 2.09
N ILE A 43 5.46 2.86 1.39
CA ILE A 43 5.36 1.92 0.29
C ILE A 43 6.14 0.68 0.67
N ILE A 44 5.49 -0.48 0.59
CA ILE A 44 6.15 -1.77 0.73
C ILE A 44 6.16 -2.43 -0.64
N ILE A 45 7.34 -2.79 -1.12
CA ILE A 45 7.57 -3.49 -2.38
C ILE A 45 8.14 -4.89 -2.12
N SER A 46 7.70 -5.86 -2.92
CA SER A 46 8.30 -7.19 -3.00
C SER A 46 9.22 -7.31 -4.21
N ASN A 47 9.83 -8.47 -4.37
CA ASN A 47 10.70 -8.78 -5.51
C ASN A 47 9.97 -8.81 -6.86
N ARG A 48 8.63 -8.78 -6.87
CA ARG A 48 7.82 -8.68 -8.09
C ARG A 48 7.80 -7.26 -8.68
N TRP A 49 8.02 -6.24 -7.86
CA TRP A 49 8.03 -4.85 -8.32
C TRP A 49 9.38 -4.51 -8.94
N ARG A 50 9.36 -4.05 -10.20
CA ARG A 50 10.58 -3.85 -11.01
C ARG A 50 10.93 -2.39 -11.27
N LYS A 51 10.03 -1.45 -10.98
CA LYS A 51 10.33 -0.02 -11.16
C LYS A 51 11.31 0.46 -10.10
N ASP A 52 12.12 1.45 -10.45
CA ASP A 52 13.02 2.09 -9.51
C ASP A 52 12.23 2.87 -8.44
N ASN A 53 12.91 3.14 -7.33
CA ASN A 53 12.32 3.74 -6.14
C ASN A 53 11.76 5.15 -6.39
N LEU A 54 12.46 5.98 -7.17
CA LEU A 54 12.05 7.36 -7.45
C LEU A 54 10.80 7.41 -8.34
N THR A 55 10.80 6.64 -9.42
CA THR A 55 9.62 6.49 -10.30
C THR A 55 8.44 5.96 -9.51
N THR A 56 8.68 4.99 -8.63
CA THR A 56 7.64 4.41 -7.76
C THR A 56 7.06 5.45 -6.80
N ALA A 57 7.92 6.18 -6.08
CA ALA A 57 7.48 7.21 -5.15
C ALA A 57 6.62 8.27 -5.82
N ASN A 58 7.07 8.79 -6.98
CA ASN A 58 6.34 9.79 -7.75
C ASN A 58 4.99 9.25 -8.26
N GLN A 59 4.98 8.06 -8.87
CA GLN A 59 3.76 7.47 -9.41
C GLN A 59 2.73 7.25 -8.30
N ILE A 60 3.14 6.65 -7.18
CA ILE A 60 2.23 6.34 -6.08
C ILE A 60 1.75 7.62 -5.41
N ALA A 61 2.62 8.59 -5.16
CA ALA A 61 2.22 9.86 -4.54
C ALA A 61 1.20 10.63 -5.41
N LYS A 62 1.39 10.68 -6.74
CA LYS A 62 0.39 11.24 -7.67
C LYS A 62 -0.94 10.49 -7.59
N CYS A 63 -0.90 9.17 -7.57
CA CYS A 63 -2.09 8.32 -7.43
C CYS A 63 -2.84 8.61 -6.12
N TRP A 64 -2.13 8.82 -5.00
CA TRP A 64 -2.76 9.22 -3.74
C TRP A 64 -3.45 10.59 -3.84
N LYS A 65 -2.83 11.58 -4.48
CA LYS A 65 -3.41 12.92 -4.69
C LYS A 65 -4.65 12.87 -5.60
N GLU A 66 -4.58 12.13 -6.70
CA GLU A 66 -5.63 12.06 -7.72
C GLU A 66 -6.89 11.33 -7.24
N TYR A 67 -6.73 10.24 -6.47
CA TYR A 67 -7.86 9.37 -6.11
C TYR A 67 -8.45 9.63 -4.72
N ASN A 68 -7.93 10.63 -3.98
CA ASN A 68 -8.44 10.98 -2.66
C ASN A 68 -8.65 12.50 -2.56
N ASN A 69 -9.91 12.95 -2.57
CA ASN A 69 -10.27 14.38 -2.56
C ASN A 69 -9.68 15.15 -1.37
N GLN A 70 -9.52 14.49 -0.22
CA GLN A 70 -8.91 15.07 0.98
C GLN A 70 -7.43 15.44 0.79
N LEU A 71 -6.77 14.85 -0.21
CA LEU A 71 -5.36 15.04 -0.55
C LEU A 71 -5.17 15.89 -1.81
N ALA A 72 -6.24 16.42 -2.41
CA ALA A 72 -6.17 17.20 -3.65
C ALA A 72 -5.22 18.42 -3.56
N ASN A 73 -5.17 19.06 -2.39
CA ASN A 73 -4.31 20.21 -2.11
C ASN A 73 -2.88 19.82 -1.69
N SER A 74 -2.46 18.56 -1.91
CA SER A 74 -1.10 18.12 -1.59
C SER A 74 -0.11 18.70 -2.58
N SER A 75 0.91 19.38 -2.08
CA SER A 75 2.00 19.98 -2.87
C SER A 75 3.30 19.18 -2.76
N PHE A 76 3.44 18.40 -1.68
CA PHE A 76 4.66 17.66 -1.37
C PHE A 76 4.35 16.22 -0.95
N PHE A 77 5.36 15.35 -1.06
CA PHE A 77 5.33 14.01 -0.50
C PHE A 77 6.63 13.68 0.22
N ASN A 78 6.51 12.78 1.20
CA ASN A 78 7.60 12.09 1.87
C ASN A 78 7.24 10.60 1.94
N VAL A 79 7.94 9.80 1.17
CA VAL A 79 7.68 8.37 0.97
C VAL A 79 8.79 7.56 1.61
N LYS A 80 8.43 6.67 2.54
CA LYS A 80 9.32 5.62 3.04
C LYS A 80 9.11 4.36 2.20
N ILE A 81 10.16 3.89 1.53
CA ILE A 81 10.12 2.65 0.75
C ILE A 81 10.75 1.53 1.56
N LYS A 82 9.98 0.46 1.75
CA LYS A 82 10.40 -0.75 2.44
C LYS A 82 10.37 -1.94 1.48
N ARG A 83 11.33 -2.86 1.61
CA ARG A 83 11.32 -4.15 0.91
C ARG A 83 10.75 -5.23 1.81
N THR A 84 10.03 -6.17 1.23
CA THR A 84 9.69 -7.44 1.89
C THR A 84 10.02 -8.61 0.97
N GLU A 85 10.38 -9.73 1.58
CA GLU A 85 10.51 -11.02 0.89
C GLU A 85 9.14 -11.69 0.68
N GLY A 86 8.12 -11.27 1.43
CA GLY A 86 6.77 -11.79 1.35
C GLY A 86 5.90 -11.13 0.27
N GLU A 87 4.67 -11.60 0.16
CA GLU A 87 3.69 -11.02 -0.78
C GLU A 87 3.01 -9.78 -0.20
N THR A 88 2.74 -8.78 -1.02
CA THR A 88 1.97 -7.57 -0.63
C THR A 88 0.45 -7.76 -0.75
N GLY A 89 0.03 -8.84 -1.38
CA GLY A 89 -1.36 -9.27 -1.57
C GLY A 89 -1.42 -10.65 -2.18
N PHE A 90 -2.57 -11.33 -2.01
CA PHE A 90 -2.77 -12.69 -2.48
C PHE A 90 -4.01 -12.76 -3.37
N VAL A 91 -3.94 -13.55 -4.44
CA VAL A 91 -5.11 -13.98 -5.20
C VAL A 91 -5.40 -15.42 -4.81
N MET A 92 -6.61 -15.70 -4.33
CA MET A 92 -7.03 -17.05 -3.99
C MET A 92 -8.14 -17.47 -4.93
N GLY A 93 -7.87 -18.45 -5.79
CA GLY A 93 -8.90 -19.12 -6.55
C GLY A 93 -9.70 -20.04 -5.63
N LEU A 94 -11.01 -19.81 -5.53
CA LEU A 94 -11.90 -20.72 -4.83
C LEU A 94 -12.04 -21.99 -5.69
N LYS A 95 -11.54 -23.13 -5.21
CA LYS A 95 -11.93 -24.43 -5.77
C LYS A 95 -13.31 -24.77 -5.22
N GLU A 96 -14.23 -25.24 -6.06
CA GLU A 96 -15.66 -25.50 -5.75
C GLU A 96 -15.92 -26.36 -4.50
N LYS A 97 -14.91 -27.07 -3.97
CA LYS A 97 -15.01 -27.96 -2.80
C LYS A 97 -14.32 -27.45 -1.52
N GLN A 98 -13.80 -26.22 -1.47
CA GLN A 98 -13.16 -25.72 -0.25
C GLN A 98 -14.17 -25.16 0.75
N SER A 99 -14.14 -25.70 1.98
CA SER A 99 -14.96 -25.21 3.09
C SER A 99 -14.55 -23.80 3.51
N LYS A 100 -15.55 -22.95 3.85
CA LYS A 100 -15.33 -21.59 4.40
C LYS A 100 -14.41 -21.58 5.62
N THR A 101 -14.43 -22.65 6.43
CA THR A 101 -13.63 -22.78 7.65
C THR A 101 -12.14 -22.96 7.35
N ASP A 102 -11.81 -23.70 6.29
CA ASP A 102 -10.42 -23.93 5.87
C ASP A 102 -9.81 -22.69 5.24
N LEU A 103 -10.62 -21.95 4.46
CA LEU A 103 -10.25 -20.66 3.90
C LEU A 103 -9.95 -19.64 5.01
N LYS A 104 -10.79 -19.59 6.05
CA LYS A 104 -10.61 -18.70 7.20
C LYS A 104 -9.31 -18.99 7.94
N LYS A 105 -9.01 -20.26 8.25
CA LYS A 105 -7.74 -20.66 8.87
C LYS A 105 -6.52 -20.29 8.01
N LYS A 106 -6.61 -20.48 6.69
CA LYS A 106 -5.53 -20.12 5.76
C LYS A 106 -5.30 -18.61 5.74
N ILE A 107 -6.37 -17.81 5.75
CA ILE A 107 -6.28 -16.35 5.85
C ILE A 107 -5.67 -15.94 7.20
N GLU A 108 -6.13 -16.51 8.31
CA GLU A 108 -5.61 -16.18 9.64
C GLU A 108 -4.11 -16.47 9.76
N ASN A 109 -3.63 -17.59 9.23
CA ASN A 109 -2.20 -17.92 9.21
C ASN A 109 -1.38 -16.95 8.34
N LEU A 110 -1.93 -16.49 7.21
CA LEU A 110 -1.27 -15.49 6.35
C LEU A 110 -1.25 -14.09 6.95
N VAL A 111 -2.27 -13.74 7.75
CA VAL A 111 -2.36 -12.45 8.45
C VAL A 111 -1.43 -12.40 9.66
N ARG A 112 -1.22 -13.54 10.34
CA ARG A 112 -0.36 -13.64 11.53
C ARG A 112 1.14 -13.66 11.24
N GLY A 113 1.56 -13.94 10.01
CA GLY A 113 2.97 -13.89 9.65
C GLY A 113 3.50 -12.46 9.71
N GLU A 114 4.40 -12.16 10.64
CA GLU A 114 5.14 -10.90 10.63
C GLU A 114 5.90 -10.78 9.31
N LYS A 115 5.54 -9.78 8.51
CA LYS A 115 6.27 -9.49 7.30
C LYS A 115 7.50 -8.69 7.68
N ASN A 116 8.65 -9.37 7.72
CA ASN A 116 9.93 -8.69 7.79
C ASN A 116 10.00 -7.69 6.65
N THR A 117 10.05 -6.41 7.02
CA THR A 117 10.18 -5.29 6.09
C THR A 117 11.43 -4.52 6.45
N ILE A 118 12.25 -4.24 5.45
CA ILE A 118 13.51 -3.51 5.62
C ILE A 118 13.33 -2.15 4.95
N LEU A 119 13.57 -1.06 5.68
CA LEU A 119 13.59 0.27 5.10
C LEU A 119 14.76 0.36 4.10
N ILE A 120 14.43 0.68 2.86
CA ILE A 120 15.42 0.87 1.79
C ILE A 120 15.82 2.33 1.73
N GLU A 121 14.82 3.20 1.64
CA GLU A 121 15.04 4.60 1.24
C GLU A 121 13.89 5.49 1.72
N THR A 122 14.17 6.78 1.90
CA THR A 122 13.16 7.81 2.08
C THR A 122 13.29 8.85 0.98
N ILE A 123 12.22 9.04 0.20
CA ILE A 123 12.19 9.94 -0.95
C ILE A 123 11.24 11.09 -0.67
N LYS A 124 11.67 12.31 -0.94
CA LYS A 124 10.87 13.53 -0.82
C LYS A 124 10.74 14.19 -2.19
N GLY A 125 9.62 14.82 -2.45
CA GLY A 125 9.39 15.50 -3.72
C GLY A 125 8.13 16.36 -3.74
N THR A 126 7.84 16.90 -4.92
CA THR A 126 6.69 17.78 -5.21
C THR A 126 5.69 17.09 -6.14
N LEU A 127 4.43 17.54 -6.13
CA LEU A 127 3.28 16.89 -6.80
C LEU A 127 2.60 17.72 -7.88
#